data_AF-A0A2I0HSC4-F1
#
_entry.id   AF-A0A2I0HSC4-F1
#
_cell.length_a   1.000
_cell.length_b   1.000
_cell.length_c   1.000
_cell.angle_alpha   90.00
_cell.angle_beta   90.00
_cell.angle_gamma   90.00
#
_symmetry.space_group_name_H-M   'P 1'
#
loop_
_entity.id
_entity.type
_entity.pdbx_description
1 polymer ?
#
loop_
_entity_poly.entity_id
_entity_poly.type
_entity_poly.pdbx_seq_one_letter_code
_entity_poly.pdbx_strand_id
1 'polypeptide(L)'
;MIQHRPYTQKVDVYSFGIVLWELITGMLPFQNMTAVQAAFAVVNKGVRPPIPSDCLPVLADIMTRCWDPNPEVRPPFTEVVRMLEYAEAEVLTTVRKARFRCCIARPMTLD
;
A
#
# COMPACT_ATOMS: atom_id res chain seq x y z
N MET A 1 -1.68 15.42 15.52
CA MET A 1 -0.41 15.71 16.22
C MET A 1 0.55 16.64 15.45
N ILE A 2 0.85 16.43 14.17
CA ILE A 2 1.87 17.25 13.47
C ILE A 2 1.39 18.67 13.09
N GLN A 3 0.09 18.86 12.80
CA GLN A 3 -0.48 20.16 12.40
C GLN A 3 -1.61 20.66 13.33
N HIS A 4 -1.80 20.05 14.50
CA HIS A 4 -2.87 20.43 15.45
C HIS A 4 -4.30 20.43 14.85
N ARG A 5 -4.51 19.68 13.75
CA ARG A 5 -5.84 19.48 13.15
C ARG A 5 -6.69 18.51 13.96
N PRO A 6 -8.04 18.59 13.87
CA PRO A 6 -8.95 17.64 14.48
C PRO A 6 -8.59 16.20 14.10
N TYR A 7 -8.54 15.32 15.09
CA TYR A 7 -8.32 13.90 14.88
C TYR A 7 -9.64 13.26 14.44
N THR A 8 -9.61 12.55 13.31
CA THR A 8 -10.76 11.79 12.80
C THR A 8 -10.28 10.40 12.42
N GLN A 9 -11.21 9.46 12.22
CA GLN A 9 -10.90 8.09 11.76
C GLN A 9 -10.11 8.06 10.43
N LYS A 10 -10.08 9.17 9.68
CA LYS A 10 -9.32 9.31 8.42
C LYS A 10 -7.80 9.20 8.60
N VAL A 11 -7.28 9.40 9.81
CA VAL A 11 -5.84 9.21 10.10
C VAL A 11 -5.48 7.73 10.22
N ASP A 12 -6.42 6.89 10.66
CA ASP A 12 -6.25 5.45 10.72
C ASP A 12 -6.30 4.85 9.30
N VAL A 13 -7.19 5.38 8.45
CA VAL A 13 -7.23 5.04 7.01
C VAL A 13 -5.90 5.38 6.31
N TYR A 14 -5.31 6.55 6.61
CA TYR A 14 -3.99 6.90 6.09
C TYR A 14 -2.92 5.88 6.50
N SER A 15 -2.88 5.56 7.79
CA SER A 15 -1.92 4.60 8.34
C SER A 15 -2.10 3.22 7.72
N PHE A 16 -3.34 2.79 7.49
CA PHE A 16 -3.66 1.56 6.77
C PHE A 16 -3.09 1.54 5.34
N GLY A 17 -3.18 2.65 4.59
CA GLY A 17 -2.58 2.74 3.25
C GLY A 17 -1.06 2.51 3.25
N ILE A 18 -0.36 3.00 4.28
CA ILE A 18 1.08 2.78 4.46
C ILE A 18 1.38 1.32 4.84
N VAL A 19 0.58 0.72 5.72
CA VAL A 19 0.71 -0.72 6.08
C VAL A 19 0.45 -1.61 4.86
N LEU A 20 -0.56 -1.30 4.04
CA LEU A 20 -0.83 -2.05 2.82
C LEU A 20 0.36 -1.99 1.85
N TRP A 21 1.02 -0.83 1.74
CA TRP A 21 2.25 -0.70 0.96
C TRP A 21 3.41 -1.55 1.53
N GLU A 22 3.59 -1.56 2.85
CA GLU A 22 4.59 -2.41 3.51
C GLU A 22 4.31 -3.89 3.26
N LEU A 23 3.05 -4.33 3.30
CA LEU A 23 2.66 -5.72 3.01
C LEU A 23 2.91 -6.12 1.56
N ILE A 24 2.66 -5.22 0.61
CA ILE A 24 2.87 -5.47 -0.82
C ILE A 24 4.35 -5.53 -1.17
N THR A 25 5.16 -4.65 -0.57
CA THR A 25 6.58 -4.50 -0.93
C THR A 25 7.52 -5.31 -0.04
N GLY A 26 7.12 -5.64 1.18
CA GLY A 26 7.99 -6.19 2.21
C GLY A 26 9.07 -5.21 2.68
N MET A 27 8.92 -3.91 2.38
CA MET A 27 9.92 -2.88 2.64
C MET A 27 9.48 -1.94 3.76
N LEU A 28 10.47 -1.37 4.45
CA LEU A 28 10.23 -0.29 5.41
C LEU A 28 9.83 0.99 4.68
N PRO A 29 8.75 1.69 5.08
CA PRO A 29 8.39 2.98 4.50
C PRO A 29 9.38 4.06 4.92
N PHE A 30 9.68 4.99 4.02
CA PHE A 30 10.57 6.15 4.27
C PHE A 30 11.96 5.76 4.83
N GLN A 31 12.60 4.76 4.23
CA GLN A 31 13.95 4.34 4.63
C GLN A 31 14.92 5.53 4.75
N ASN A 32 15.80 5.45 5.74
CA ASN A 32 16.80 6.48 6.07
C ASN A 32 16.22 7.81 6.60
N MET A 33 14.94 7.84 6.99
CA MET A 33 14.34 8.97 7.69
C MET A 33 13.99 8.58 9.13
N THR A 34 14.20 9.50 10.07
CA THR A 34 13.54 9.40 11.39
C THR A 34 12.04 9.64 11.24
N ALA A 35 11.25 9.23 12.24
CA ALA A 35 9.80 9.46 12.24
C ALA A 35 9.44 10.95 12.05
N VAL A 36 10.21 11.86 12.65
CA VAL A 36 10.02 13.32 12.51
C VAL A 36 10.35 13.79 11.10
N GLN A 37 11.43 13.30 10.49
CA GLN A 37 11.80 13.64 9.11
C GLN A 37 10.75 13.13 8.11
N ALA A 38 10.27 11.89 8.28
CA ALA A 38 9.22 11.31 7.45
C ALA A 38 7.91 12.09 7.57
N ALA A 39 7.48 12.40 8.80
CA ALA A 39 6.33 13.26 9.07
C ALA A 39 6.43 14.61 8.37
N PHE A 40 7.59 15.27 8.48
CA PHE A 40 7.83 16.55 7.82
C PHE A 40 7.78 16.43 6.29
N ALA A 41 8.41 15.40 5.71
CA ALA A 41 8.44 15.18 4.27
C ALA A 41 7.05 14.85 3.70
N VAL A 42 6.28 14.02 4.38
CA VAL A 42 4.88 13.67 4.02
C VAL A 42 3.99 14.91 3.96
N VAL A 43 4.10 15.76 4.98
CA VAL A 43 3.22 16.91 5.18
C VAL A 43 3.61 18.09 4.30
N ASN A 44 4.91 18.40 4.19
CA ASN A 44 5.39 19.63 3.54
C ASN A 44 5.85 19.42 2.10
N LYS A 45 6.25 18.20 1.75
CA LYS A 45 6.78 17.87 0.41
C LYS A 45 5.90 16.87 -0.35
N GLY A 46 4.82 16.39 0.26
CA GLY A 46 3.94 15.40 -0.35
C GLY A 46 4.61 14.04 -0.59
N VAL A 47 5.72 13.75 0.09
CA VAL A 47 6.46 12.49 -0.11
C VAL A 47 5.57 11.30 0.26
N ARG A 48 5.60 10.26 -0.55
CA ARG A 48 4.93 8.97 -0.33
C ARG A 48 5.91 7.83 -0.68
N PRO A 49 5.74 6.63 -0.11
CA PRO A 49 6.49 5.46 -0.56
C PRO A 49 6.24 5.19 -2.05
N PRO A 50 7.27 4.78 -2.81
CA PRO A 50 7.13 4.54 -4.25
C PRO A 50 6.29 3.29 -4.51
N ILE A 51 5.34 3.38 -5.45
CA ILE A 51 4.54 2.22 -5.86
C ILE A 51 5.35 1.43 -6.91
N PRO A 52 5.64 0.14 -6.69
CA PRO A 52 6.33 -0.68 -7.68
C PRO A 52 5.55 -0.78 -9.00
N SER A 53 6.25 -0.85 -10.12
CA SER A 53 5.62 -0.94 -11.46
C SER A 53 4.85 -2.25 -11.68
N ASP A 54 5.16 -3.29 -10.92
CA ASP A 54 4.50 -4.60 -10.92
C ASP A 54 3.39 -4.71 -9.88
N CYS A 55 3.09 -3.64 -9.13
CA CYS A 55 1.96 -3.59 -8.23
C CYS A 55 0.65 -3.73 -9.00
N LEU A 56 -0.27 -4.56 -8.50
CA LEU A 56 -1.59 -4.70 -9.10
C LEU A 56 -2.33 -3.35 -9.06
N PRO A 57 -2.90 -2.87 -10.19
CA PRO A 57 -3.57 -1.58 -10.24
C PRO A 57 -4.65 -1.40 -9.19
N VAL A 58 -5.42 -2.46 -8.89
CA VAL A 58 -6.46 -2.45 -7.86
C VAL A 58 -5.89 -2.18 -6.46
N LEU A 59 -4.70 -2.71 -6.14
CA LEU A 59 -4.05 -2.46 -4.86
C LEU A 59 -3.40 -1.07 -4.81
N ALA A 60 -2.84 -0.61 -5.93
CA ALA A 60 -2.31 0.74 -6.05
C ALA A 60 -3.40 1.80 -5.83
N ASP A 61 -4.61 1.59 -6.38
CA ASP A 61 -5.75 2.47 -6.15
C ASP A 61 -6.16 2.51 -4.67
N ILE A 62 -6.30 1.36 -4.01
CA ILE A 62 -6.65 1.29 -2.58
C ILE A 62 -5.62 2.05 -1.73
N MET A 63 -4.32 1.78 -1.92
CA MET A 63 -3.25 2.46 -1.19
C MET A 63 -3.30 3.98 -1.40
N THR A 64 -3.45 4.41 -2.66
CA THR A 64 -3.40 5.83 -3.01
C THR A 64 -4.58 6.63 -2.50
N ARG A 65 -5.78 6.05 -2.54
CA ARG A 65 -6.97 6.64 -1.93
C ARG A 65 -6.87 6.68 -0.40
N CYS A 66 -6.27 5.67 0.23
CA CYS A 66 -6.12 5.63 1.68
C CYS A 66 -5.16 6.72 2.19
N TRP A 67 -4.04 6.99 1.50
CA TRP A 67 -3.04 7.96 1.94
C TRP A 67 -3.12 9.35 1.27
N ASP A 68 -4.29 9.68 0.72
CA ASP A 68 -4.55 10.95 0.05
C ASP A 68 -4.19 12.13 1.00
N PRO A 69 -3.55 13.21 0.49
CA PRO A 69 -3.25 14.40 1.31
C PRO A 69 -4.51 15.03 1.91
N ASN A 70 -5.66 14.95 1.26
CA ASN A 70 -6.95 15.43 1.75
C ASN A 70 -7.68 14.32 2.55
N PRO A 71 -7.84 14.48 3.88
CA PRO A 71 -8.55 13.49 4.71
C PRO A 71 -9.99 13.22 4.28
N GLU A 72 -10.66 14.19 3.66
CA GLU A 72 -12.06 14.05 3.25
C GLU A 72 -12.24 13.10 2.07
N VAL A 73 -11.22 12.97 1.22
CA VAL A 73 -11.23 12.10 0.03
C VAL A 73 -10.95 10.64 0.41
N ARG A 74 -10.29 10.41 1.56
CA ARG A 74 -9.96 9.05 2.01
C ARG A 74 -11.24 8.25 2.26
N PRO A 75 -11.37 7.03 1.74
CA PRO A 75 -12.57 6.21 1.95
C PRO A 75 -12.76 5.84 3.43
N PRO A 76 -13.99 5.68 3.94
CA PRO A 76 -14.20 5.01 5.21
C PRO A 76 -13.78 3.53 5.11
N PHE A 77 -13.44 2.89 6.23
CA PHE A 77 -13.04 1.48 6.22
C PHE A 77 -14.09 0.54 5.62
N THR A 78 -15.38 0.86 5.73
CA THR A 78 -16.45 0.09 5.08
C THR A 78 -16.30 0.04 3.56
N GLU A 79 -15.80 1.11 2.95
CA GLU A 79 -15.49 1.13 1.52
C GLU A 79 -14.15 0.44 1.24
N VAL A 80 -13.12 0.66 2.08
CA VAL A 80 -11.83 -0.03 1.95
C VAL A 80 -12.00 -1.55 1.94
N VAL A 81 -12.82 -2.10 2.83
CA VAL A 81 -13.14 -3.54 2.88
C VAL A 81 -13.76 -4.00 1.56
N ARG A 82 -14.76 -3.29 1.03
CA ARG A 82 -15.38 -3.64 -0.27
C ARG A 82 -14.37 -3.61 -1.41
N MET A 83 -13.47 -2.64 -1.43
CA MET A 83 -12.40 -2.57 -2.43
C MET A 83 -11.45 -3.77 -2.32
N LEU A 84 -11.10 -4.18 -1.10
CA LEU A 84 -10.25 -5.36 -0.85
C LEU A 84 -10.94 -6.66 -1.24
N GLU A 85 -12.23 -6.82 -0.93
CA GLU A 85 -13.04 -7.97 -1.37
C GLU A 85 -13.08 -8.07 -2.91
N TYR A 86 -13.22 -6.94 -3.60
CA TYR A 86 -13.13 -6.90 -5.06
C TYR A 86 -11.72 -7.26 -5.56
N ALA A 87 -10.67 -6.75 -4.91
CA ALA A 87 -9.29 -7.03 -5.24
C ALA A 87 -8.90 -8.50 -5.02
N GLU A 88 -9.54 -9.20 -4.07
CA GLU A 88 -9.21 -10.58 -3.68
C GLU A 88 -9.17 -11.52 -4.90
N ALA A 89 -10.15 -11.41 -5.80
CA ALA A 89 -10.22 -12.25 -6.99
C ALA A 89 -9.01 -12.07 -7.93
N GLU A 90 -8.55 -10.82 -8.10
CA GLU A 90 -7.39 -10.48 -8.93
C GLU A 90 -6.07 -10.91 -8.27
N VAL A 91 -5.96 -10.72 -6.95
CA VAL A 91 -4.79 -11.13 -6.15
C VAL A 91 -4.62 -12.64 -6.21
N LEU A 92 -5.69 -13.41 -5.95
CA LEU A 92 -5.64 -14.88 -5.98
C LEU A 92 -5.26 -15.41 -7.37
N THR A 93 -5.77 -14.77 -8.43
CA THR A 93 -5.42 -15.13 -9.81
C THR A 93 -3.93 -14.89 -10.10
N THR A 94 -3.40 -13.76 -9.64
CA THR A 94 -1.99 -13.39 -9.84
C THR A 94 -1.06 -14.30 -9.05
N VAL A 95 -1.37 -14.57 -7.78
CA VAL A 95 -0.59 -15.49 -6.92
C VAL A 95 -0.57 -16.89 -7.52
N ARG A 96 -1.72 -17.41 -7.99
CA ARG A 96 -1.78 -18.69 -8.70
C ARG A 96 -0.87 -18.68 -9.92
N LYS A 97 -0.98 -17.69 -10.81
CA LYS A 97 -0.11 -17.56 -12.01
C LYS A 97 1.37 -17.47 -11.65
N ALA A 98 1.74 -16.69 -10.63
CA ALA A 98 3.12 -16.58 -10.16
C ALA A 98 3.64 -17.93 -9.63
N ARG A 99 2.82 -18.65 -8.85
CA ARG A 99 3.15 -19.99 -8.35
C ARG A 99 3.31 -20.99 -9.49
N PHE A 100 2.40 -21.00 -10.48
CA PHE A 100 2.53 -21.85 -11.67
C PHE A 100 3.81 -21.54 -12.47
N ARG A 101 4.14 -20.25 -12.67
CA ARG A 101 5.40 -19.86 -13.32
C ARG A 101 6.64 -20.34 -12.55
N CYS A 102 6.65 -20.23 -11.22
CA CYS A 102 7.76 -20.73 -10.40
C CYS A 102 7.93 -22.26 -10.52
N CYS A 103 6.83 -23.03 -10.59
CA CYS A 103 6.88 -24.48 -10.79
C CYS A 103 7.44 -24.89 -12.16
N ILE A 104 7.21 -24.09 -13.20
CA ILE A 104 7.69 -24.38 -14.58
C ILE A 104 9.12 -23.86 -14.78
N ALA A 105 9.51 -22.79 -14.09
CA ALA A 105 10.82 -22.13 -14.23
C ALA A 105 11.97 -22.83 -13.48
N ARG A 106 11.73 -23.99 -12.85
CA ARG A 106 12.80 -24.91 -12.43
C ARG A 106 12.93 -26.03 -13.47
N PRO A 107 13.77 -25.91 -14.51
CA PRO A 107 14.33 -27.10 -15.12
C PRO A 107 15.09 -27.82 -14.00
N MET A 108 14.78 -29.10 -13.83
CA MET A 108 15.61 -30.04 -13.12
C MET A 108 17.01 -29.96 -13.74
N THR A 109 17.94 -29.25 -13.10
CA THR A 109 19.36 -29.42 -13.38
C THR A 109 19.67 -30.84 -12.93
N LEU A 110 19.69 -31.74 -13.92
CA LEU A 110 20.29 -33.05 -13.81
C LEU A 110 21.79 -32.82 -13.61
N ASP A 111 22.24 -33.01 -12.38
CA ASP A 111 23.55 -33.56 -12.06
C ASP A 111 23.33 -34.82 -11.22
#